data_AF-X0VIY9-F1
#
_entry.id   AF-X0VIY9-F1
#
_cell.length_a   1.000
_cell.length_b   1.000
_cell.length_c   1.000
_cell.angle_alpha   90.00
_cell.angle_beta   90.00
_cell.angle_gamma   90.00
#
_symmetry.space_group_name_H-M   'P 1'
#
loop_
_entity.id
_entity.type
_entity.pdbx_description
1 polymer ?
#
loop_
_entity_poly.entity_id
_entity_poly.type
_entity_poly.pdbx_seq_one_letter_code
_entity_poly.pdbx_strand_id
1 'polypeptide(L)'
;MASIEGSQDAVRRIKFSGDQKDKLREYLRQELSDNEGERGRMLKKCRDWQAQANSRRQRKDAKARDANIDMPLTRQRMMQNSSRLLNPIFQQDILFIAKPRNPVVEDMARAVERLTDYIWDNIDYRTVCEEWVEQFQTFPFGVVKTPFVQETERTIQWRELQGGLDEYNMRKLEGERVTVRKLQDGTEKYFLEVDEEVPVRVGAFPEVVPFEDFIVPMSAVDVRTA
;
A
#
# COMPACT_ATOMS: atom_id res chain seq x y z
N MET A 1 -17.95 7.26 -27.34
CA MET A 1 -17.18 7.25 -26.09
C MET A 1 -15.72 7.14 -26.49
N ALA A 2 -14.91 8.16 -26.21
CA ALA A 2 -13.48 8.12 -26.54
C ALA A 2 -12.80 7.14 -25.57
N SER A 3 -12.18 6.09 -26.11
CA SER A 3 -11.32 5.21 -25.32
C SER A 3 -10.13 6.03 -24.83
N ILE A 4 -9.98 6.12 -23.50
CA ILE A 4 -8.72 6.56 -22.90
C ILE A 4 -7.79 5.35 -22.96
N GLU A 5 -7.41 4.95 -24.17
CA GLU A 5 -6.25 4.09 -24.36
C GLU A 5 -5.03 4.98 -24.14
N GLY A 6 -4.55 5.01 -22.90
CA GLY A 6 -3.25 5.57 -22.61
C GLY A 6 -2.21 4.95 -23.55
N SER A 7 -1.27 5.75 -24.03
CA SER A 7 -0.16 5.29 -24.85
C SER A 7 0.45 4.01 -24.26
N GLN A 8 0.37 2.89 -25.00
CA GLN A 8 1.05 1.64 -24.65
C GLN A 8 2.58 1.81 -24.48
N ASP A 9 3.13 2.98 -24.86
CA ASP A 9 4.56 3.32 -24.79
C ASP A 9 4.99 4.06 -23.50
N ALA A 10 4.09 4.34 -22.55
CA ALA A 10 4.43 5.23 -21.42
C ALA A 10 5.33 4.62 -20.33
N VAL A 11 5.59 3.30 -20.33
CA VAL A 11 6.53 2.66 -19.38
C VAL A 11 7.56 1.84 -20.14
N ARG A 12 8.59 2.51 -20.67
CA ARG A 12 9.76 1.81 -21.21
C ARG A 12 10.49 1.13 -20.05
N ARG A 13 10.47 -0.21 -20.02
CA ARG A 13 11.33 -0.99 -19.12
C ARG A 13 12.77 -0.50 -19.29
N ILE A 14 13.35 0.08 -18.24
CA ILE A 14 14.76 0.47 -18.22
C ILE A 14 15.57 -0.82 -18.40
N LYS A 15 16.15 -1.00 -19.59
CA LYS A 15 17.05 -2.12 -19.87
C LYS A 15 18.46 -1.68 -19.50
N PHE A 16 18.90 -2.04 -18.30
CA PHE A 16 20.30 -1.92 -17.93
C PHE A 16 21.16 -2.86 -18.78
N SER A 17 22.29 -2.37 -19.30
CA SER A 17 23.32 -3.21 -19.91
C SER A 17 23.94 -4.15 -18.87
N GLY A 18 24.64 -5.21 -19.30
CA GLY A 18 25.29 -6.15 -18.39
C GLY A 18 26.22 -5.45 -17.39
N ASP A 19 27.09 -4.58 -17.90
CA ASP A 19 28.02 -3.77 -17.09
C ASP A 19 27.29 -2.82 -16.11
N GLN A 20 26.17 -2.20 -16.53
CA GLN A 20 25.36 -1.37 -15.63
C GLN A 20 24.70 -2.17 -14.51
N LYS A 21 24.25 -3.40 -14.79
CA LYS A 21 23.67 -4.28 -13.77
C LYS A 21 24.74 -4.71 -12.77
N ASP A 22 25.95 -5.02 -13.23
CA ASP A 22 27.01 -5.47 -12.35
C ASP A 22 27.54 -4.32 -11.49
N LYS A 23 27.72 -3.12 -12.05
CA LYS A 23 28.01 -1.90 -11.27
C LYS A 23 26.93 -1.59 -10.24
N LEU A 24 25.65 -1.69 -10.61
CA LEU A 24 24.54 -1.47 -9.69
C LEU A 24 24.52 -2.52 -8.57
N ARG A 25 24.78 -3.79 -8.88
CA ARG A 25 24.88 -4.87 -7.89
C ARG A 25 26.04 -4.65 -6.93
N GLU A 26 27.19 -4.24 -7.43
CA GLU A 26 28.37 -3.96 -6.60
C GLU A 26 28.15 -2.76 -5.69
N TYR A 27 27.58 -1.68 -6.22
CA TYR A 27 27.14 -0.52 -5.44
C TYR A 27 26.15 -0.93 -4.33
N LEU A 28 25.09 -1.67 -4.67
CA LEU A 28 24.10 -2.11 -3.69
C LEU A 28 24.69 -3.05 -2.64
N ARG A 29 25.64 -3.92 -3.00
CA ARG A 29 26.34 -4.79 -2.05
C ARG A 29 27.20 -3.99 -1.09
N GLN A 30 27.89 -2.97 -1.58
CA GLN A 30 28.71 -2.09 -0.75
C GLN A 30 27.83 -1.28 0.20
N GLU A 31 26.78 -0.64 -0.31
CA GLU A 31 25.76 0.05 0.50
C GLU A 31 25.15 -0.87 1.58
N LEU A 32 24.78 -2.11 1.23
CA LEU A 32 24.25 -3.06 2.21
C LEU A 32 25.29 -3.43 3.27
N SER A 33 26.53 -3.70 2.86
CA SER A 33 27.64 -4.04 3.78
C SER A 33 27.96 -2.90 4.74
N ASP A 34 28.02 -1.66 4.25
CA ASP A 34 28.29 -0.48 5.05
C ASP A 34 27.14 -0.21 6.03
N ASN A 35 25.89 -0.45 5.60
CA ASN A 35 24.69 -0.26 6.40
C ASN A 35 24.41 -1.40 7.41
N GLU A 36 24.97 -2.59 7.27
CA GLU A 36 24.68 -3.74 8.16
C GLU A 36 25.04 -3.46 9.64
N GLY A 37 26.22 -2.87 9.88
CA GLY A 37 26.68 -2.52 11.23
C GLY A 37 25.85 -1.39 11.87
N GLU A 38 25.39 -0.44 11.06
CA GLU A 38 24.51 0.64 11.52
C GLU A 38 23.09 0.15 11.78
N ARG A 39 22.59 -0.71 10.89
CA ARG A 39 21.30 -1.39 11.03
C ARG A 39 21.24 -2.17 12.34
N GLY A 40 22.27 -2.93 12.69
CA GLY A 40 22.31 -3.66 13.96
C GLY A 40 22.18 -2.75 15.20
N ARG A 41 22.86 -1.60 15.20
CA ARG A 41 22.76 -0.60 16.28
C ARG A 41 21.38 0.07 16.31
N MET A 42 20.84 0.40 15.14
CA MET A 42 19.50 0.98 14.99
C MET A 42 18.42 0.01 15.48
N LEU A 43 18.45 -1.25 15.05
CA LEU A 43 17.50 -2.30 15.47
C LEU A 43 17.45 -2.45 16.99
N LYS A 44 18.60 -2.38 17.67
CA LYS A 44 18.65 -2.41 19.14
C LYS A 44 17.96 -1.18 19.76
N LYS A 45 18.23 0.02 19.25
CA LYS A 45 17.55 1.26 19.69
C LYS A 45 16.05 1.19 19.46
N CYS A 46 15.62 0.64 18.32
CA CYS A 46 14.22 0.47 17.98
C CYS A 46 13.49 -0.47 18.94
N ARG A 47 14.12 -1.57 19.36
CA ARG A 47 13.56 -2.43 20.42
C ARG A 47 13.39 -1.68 21.75
N ASP A 48 14.37 -0.86 22.11
CA ASP A 48 14.29 -0.03 23.33
C ASP A 48 13.17 1.02 23.23
N TRP A 49 13.01 1.66 22.08
CA TRP A 49 11.94 2.63 21.82
C TRP A 49 10.55 1.97 21.80
N GLN A 50 10.41 0.82 21.18
CA GLN A 50 9.17 0.04 21.18
C GLN A 50 8.81 -0.44 22.60
N ALA A 51 9.80 -0.87 23.38
CA ALA A 51 9.61 -1.19 24.79
C ALA A 51 9.15 0.03 25.58
N GLN A 52 9.71 1.22 25.29
CA GLN A 52 9.31 2.47 25.94
C GLN A 52 7.89 2.91 25.57
N ALA A 53 7.53 2.89 24.29
CA ALA A 53 6.19 3.21 23.81
C ALA A 53 5.13 2.30 24.47
N ASN A 54 5.45 1.02 24.59
CA ASN A 54 4.60 0.04 25.28
C ASN A 54 4.66 0.12 26.81
N SER A 55 5.41 1.06 27.39
CA SER A 55 5.60 1.20 28.84
C SER A 55 6.14 -0.09 29.49
N ARG A 56 7.03 -0.78 28.77
CA ARG A 56 7.71 -2.03 29.16
C ARG A 56 9.22 -1.86 29.35
N ARG A 57 9.73 -0.63 29.22
CA ARG A 57 11.16 -0.34 29.33
C ARG A 57 11.56 -0.31 30.80
N GLN A 58 12.13 -1.41 31.26
CA GLN A 58 12.66 -1.49 32.62
C GLN A 58 13.94 -0.65 32.75
N ARG A 59 14.07 0.07 33.88
CA ARG A 59 15.34 0.72 34.23
C ARG A 59 16.37 -0.37 34.53
N LYS A 60 17.62 -0.18 34.07
CA LYS A 60 18.72 -1.14 34.32
C LYS A 60 18.95 -1.41 35.81
N ASP A 61 18.63 -0.45 36.67
CA ASP A 61 18.86 -0.52 38.12
C ASP A 61 17.57 -0.79 38.92
N ALA A 62 16.45 -1.11 38.27
CA ALA A 62 15.18 -1.34 38.96
C ALA A 62 15.20 -2.65 39.75
N LYS A 63 14.81 -2.59 41.03
CA LYS A 63 14.54 -3.79 41.83
C LYS A 63 13.28 -4.47 41.30
N ALA A 64 13.24 -5.81 41.35
CA ALA A 64 12.14 -6.62 40.79
C ALA A 64 10.72 -6.25 41.28
N ARG A 65 10.57 -5.57 42.43
CA ARG A 65 9.29 -5.06 42.94
C ARG A 65 8.86 -3.71 42.35
N ASP A 66 9.79 -2.87 41.93
CA ASP A 66 9.53 -1.52 41.41
C ASP A 66 9.32 -1.51 39.87
N ALA A 67 9.64 -2.62 39.21
CA ALA A 67 9.53 -2.77 37.75
C ALA A 67 8.09 -2.89 37.21
N ASN A 68 7.08 -2.96 38.08
CA ASN A 68 5.68 -3.23 37.72
C ASN A 68 4.75 -2.01 37.80
N ILE A 69 5.26 -0.81 38.08
CA ILE A 69 4.46 0.43 38.13
C ILE A 69 4.80 1.30 36.92
N ASP A 70 4.65 0.76 35.72
CA ASP A 70 4.61 1.57 34.50
C ASP A 70 3.16 1.62 34.03
N MET A 71 2.46 2.69 34.41
CA MET A 71 1.14 2.99 33.88
C MET A 71 1.21 3.08 32.34
N PRO A 72 0.18 2.64 31.59
CA PRO A 72 0.08 2.78 30.13
C PRO A 72 -0.11 4.25 29.65
N LEU A 73 0.40 5.22 30.43
CA LEU A 73 0.33 6.65 30.16
C LEU A 73 0.99 7.01 28.83
N THR A 74 2.11 6.37 28.46
CA THR A 74 2.84 6.72 27.24
C THR A 74 2.01 6.41 26.00
N ARG A 75 1.51 5.18 25.86
CA ARG A 75 0.66 4.77 24.74
C ARG A 75 -0.66 5.55 24.70
N GLN A 76 -1.30 5.74 25.85
CA GLN A 76 -2.55 6.50 25.91
C GLN A 76 -2.34 7.97 25.51
N ARG A 77 -1.23 8.61 25.93
CA ARG A 77 -0.88 9.98 25.54
C ARG A 77 -0.50 10.07 24.06
N MET A 78 0.20 9.07 23.53
CA MET A 78 0.51 8.95 22.10
C MET A 78 -0.79 8.94 21.28
N MET A 79 -1.73 8.05 21.61
CA MET A 79 -3.04 7.99 20.94
C MET A 79 -3.80 9.32 21.03
N GLN A 80 -3.85 9.94 22.22
CA GLN A 80 -4.48 11.26 22.39
C GLN A 80 -3.82 12.35 21.53
N ASN A 81 -2.50 12.35 21.44
CA ASN A 81 -1.76 13.31 20.61
C ASN A 81 -2.00 13.07 19.13
N SER A 82 -2.04 11.80 18.68
CA SER A 82 -2.37 11.46 17.28
C SER A 82 -3.77 11.94 16.92
N SER A 83 -4.78 11.65 17.76
CA SER A 83 -6.15 12.14 17.51
C SER A 83 -6.24 13.66 17.51
N ARG A 84 -5.52 14.35 18.41
CA ARG A 84 -5.48 15.82 18.46
C ARG A 84 -4.84 16.43 17.21
N LEU A 85 -3.86 15.75 16.62
CA LEU A 85 -3.18 16.19 15.41
C LEU A 85 -4.06 15.95 14.16
N LEU A 86 -4.67 14.77 14.06
CA LEU A 86 -5.34 14.33 12.84
C LEU A 86 -6.80 14.78 12.75
N ASN A 87 -7.54 14.81 13.86
CA ASN A 87 -8.97 15.17 13.82
C ASN A 87 -9.24 16.56 13.21
N PRO A 88 -8.48 17.63 13.54
CA PRO A 88 -8.72 18.95 12.94
C PRO A 88 -8.51 19.00 11.42
N ILE A 89 -7.77 18.03 10.87
CA ILE A 89 -7.55 17.88 9.44
C ILE A 89 -8.75 17.12 8.85
N PHE A 90 -8.98 15.89 9.31
CA PHE A 90 -10.01 15.00 8.74
C PHE A 90 -11.47 15.35 9.09
N GLN A 91 -11.70 16.30 9.99
CA GLN A 91 -13.04 16.84 10.26
C GLN A 91 -13.41 18.00 9.33
N GLN A 92 -12.50 18.43 8.45
CA GLN A 92 -12.79 19.46 7.46
C GLN A 92 -13.54 18.84 6.28
N ASP A 93 -14.55 19.55 5.78
CA ASP A 93 -15.28 19.14 4.57
C ASP A 93 -14.38 19.16 3.32
N ILE A 94 -13.36 20.03 3.31
CA ILE A 94 -12.41 20.19 2.21
C ILE A 94 -10.99 20.22 2.77
N LEU A 95 -10.18 19.25 2.38
CA LEU A 95 -8.79 19.12 2.82
C LEU A 95 -7.80 19.93 1.97
N PHE A 96 -8.06 20.02 0.67
CA PHE A 96 -7.19 20.70 -0.29
C PHE A 96 -8.00 21.69 -1.12
N ILE A 97 -7.46 22.89 -1.27
CA ILE A 97 -8.04 23.93 -2.12
C ILE A 97 -7.05 24.20 -3.24
N ALA A 98 -7.48 23.97 -4.48
CA ALA A 98 -6.65 24.24 -5.64
C ALA A 98 -6.76 25.73 -5.96
N LYS A 99 -5.81 26.55 -5.50
CA LYS A 99 -5.80 27.98 -5.83
C LYS A 99 -5.06 28.23 -7.15
N PRO A 100 -5.75 28.66 -8.23
CA PRO A 100 -5.09 28.94 -9.50
C PRO A 100 -4.18 30.17 -9.36
N ARG A 101 -2.98 30.11 -9.96
CA ARG A 101 -2.06 31.26 -10.02
C ARG A 101 -2.48 32.31 -11.05
N ASN A 102 -3.34 31.94 -12.01
CA ASN A 102 -3.87 32.81 -13.05
C ASN A 102 -5.40 32.59 -13.14
N PRO A 103 -6.22 33.65 -13.15
CA PRO A 103 -7.69 33.51 -13.23
C PRO A 103 -8.21 32.75 -14.47
N VAL A 104 -7.42 32.66 -15.55
CA VAL A 104 -7.83 31.95 -16.78
C VAL A 104 -7.98 30.44 -16.57
N VAL A 105 -7.41 29.87 -15.51
CA VAL A 105 -7.45 28.42 -15.21
C VAL A 105 -8.35 28.06 -14.02
N GLU A 106 -9.33 28.91 -13.70
CA GLU A 106 -10.25 28.68 -12.57
C GLU A 106 -11.10 27.40 -12.75
N ASP A 107 -11.56 27.12 -13.97
CA ASP A 107 -12.32 25.89 -14.25
C ASP A 107 -11.48 24.63 -14.06
N MET A 108 -10.18 24.69 -14.40
CA MET A 108 -9.25 23.59 -14.17
C MET A 108 -9.00 23.37 -12.67
N ALA A 109 -8.89 24.44 -11.90
CA ALA A 109 -8.75 24.35 -10.45
C ALA A 109 -9.97 23.67 -9.80
N ARG A 110 -11.18 24.05 -10.19
CA ARG A 110 -12.42 23.39 -9.72
C ARG A 110 -12.50 21.91 -10.10
N ALA A 111 -11.99 21.55 -11.28
CA ALA A 111 -11.93 20.15 -11.70
C ALA A 111 -10.91 19.35 -10.88
N VAL A 112 -9.77 19.96 -10.52
CA VAL A 112 -8.77 19.34 -9.65
C VAL A 112 -9.32 19.11 -8.24
N GLU A 113 -10.08 20.05 -7.68
CA GLU A 113 -10.72 19.88 -6.36
C GLU A 113 -11.64 18.66 -6.32
N ARG A 114 -12.49 18.49 -7.34
CA ARG A 114 -13.36 17.29 -7.45
C ARG A 114 -12.56 16.00 -7.60
N LEU A 115 -11.44 16.04 -8.33
CA LEU A 115 -10.56 14.88 -8.47
C LEU A 115 -9.90 14.54 -7.14
N THR A 116 -9.45 15.54 -6.39
CA THR A 116 -8.89 15.30 -5.05
C THR A 116 -9.94 14.69 -4.13
N ASP A 117 -11.15 15.25 -4.05
CA ASP A 117 -12.22 14.68 -3.21
C ASP A 117 -12.49 13.21 -3.56
N TYR A 118 -12.60 12.90 -4.87
CA TYR A 118 -12.73 11.51 -5.33
C TYR A 118 -11.56 10.61 -4.87
N ILE A 119 -10.32 11.07 -4.95
CA ILE A 119 -9.15 10.29 -4.50
C ILE A 119 -9.21 10.07 -2.98
N TRP A 120 -9.58 11.08 -2.20
CA TRP A 120 -9.68 11.01 -0.75
C TRP A 120 -10.82 10.10 -0.28
N ASP A 121 -11.94 10.03 -1.01
CA ASP A 121 -13.05 9.14 -0.68
C ASP A 121 -12.74 7.66 -0.96
N ASN A 122 -11.88 7.37 -1.94
CA ASN A 122 -11.56 6.00 -2.34
C ASN A 122 -10.33 5.42 -1.64
N ILE A 123 -9.56 6.25 -0.94
CA ILE A 123 -8.36 5.84 -0.22
C ILE A 123 -8.53 6.17 1.26
N ASP A 124 -8.35 5.17 2.11
CA ASP A 124 -8.39 5.37 3.57
C ASP A 124 -7.11 6.05 4.08
N TYR A 125 -6.95 7.33 3.73
CA TYR A 125 -5.83 8.15 4.17
C TYR A 125 -5.83 8.39 5.68
N ARG A 126 -7.00 8.30 6.32
CA ARG A 126 -7.09 8.47 7.77
C ARG A 126 -6.31 7.37 8.48
N THR A 127 -6.56 6.11 8.12
CA THR A 127 -5.83 4.97 8.68
C THR A 127 -4.33 5.08 8.37
N VAL A 128 -3.96 5.42 7.14
CA VAL A 128 -2.54 5.59 6.75
C VAL A 128 -1.86 6.69 7.57
N CYS A 129 -2.51 7.83 7.79
CA CYS A 129 -1.96 8.91 8.60
C CYS A 129 -1.90 8.54 10.09
N GLU A 130 -2.88 7.81 10.62
CA GLU A 130 -2.88 7.31 12.00
C GLU A 130 -1.68 6.37 12.23
N GLU A 131 -1.46 5.40 11.34
CA GLU A 131 -0.32 4.48 11.37
C GLU A 131 1.02 5.22 11.25
N TRP A 132 1.12 6.18 10.32
CA TRP A 132 2.34 6.95 10.10
C TRP A 132 2.70 7.82 11.31
N VAL A 133 1.70 8.46 11.94
CA VAL A 133 1.93 9.26 13.15
C VAL A 133 2.27 8.37 14.34
N GLU A 134 1.65 7.20 14.50
CA GLU A 134 2.01 6.23 15.54
C GLU A 134 3.46 5.75 15.37
N GLN A 135 3.87 5.47 14.13
CA GLN A 135 5.25 5.11 13.80
C GLN A 135 6.21 6.25 14.12
N PHE A 136 5.88 7.50 13.77
CA PHE A 136 6.71 8.68 14.07
C PHE A 136 6.80 9.03 15.57
N GLN A 137 5.78 8.71 16.36
CA GLN A 137 5.82 8.88 17.81
C GLN A 137 6.65 7.79 18.50
N THR A 138 6.78 6.62 17.87
CA THR A 138 7.55 5.48 18.39
C THR A 138 9.01 5.52 17.92
N PHE A 139 9.22 5.86 16.66
CA PHE A 139 10.50 5.93 15.97
C PHE A 139 10.68 7.36 15.43
N PRO A 140 11.89 7.92 15.37
CA PRO A 140 12.11 9.29 14.88
C PRO A 140 11.86 9.48 13.38
N PHE A 141 11.29 8.50 12.69
CA PHE A 141 10.95 8.52 11.27
C PHE A 141 9.78 7.58 10.98
N GLY A 142 9.08 7.84 9.88
CA GLY A 142 8.05 6.99 9.31
C GLY A 142 8.01 7.20 7.81
N VAL A 143 7.82 6.13 7.04
CA VAL A 143 7.85 6.18 5.57
C VAL A 143 6.55 5.65 5.00
N VAL A 144 5.98 6.40 4.08
CA VAL A 144 4.80 6.00 3.31
C VAL A 144 5.25 5.72 1.88
N LYS A 145 4.85 4.57 1.35
CA LYS A 145 5.00 4.23 -0.07
C LYS A 145 3.63 4.16 -0.73
N THR A 146 3.56 4.45 -2.02
CA THR A 146 2.33 4.34 -2.80
C THR A 146 2.55 3.37 -3.96
N PRO A 147 2.62 2.05 -3.70
CA PRO A 147 2.73 1.06 -4.76
C PRO A 147 1.51 1.09 -5.68
N PHE A 148 1.75 0.76 -6.94
CA PHE A 148 0.68 0.38 -7.85
C PHE A 148 0.37 -1.10 -7.62
N VAL A 149 -0.83 -1.39 -7.14
CA VAL A 149 -1.29 -2.73 -6.79
C VAL A 149 -2.34 -3.19 -7.81
N GLN A 150 -2.18 -4.43 -8.26
CA GLN A 150 -3.18 -5.16 -9.04
C GLN A 150 -3.44 -6.49 -8.32
N GLU A 151 -4.51 -6.54 -7.53
CA GLU A 151 -4.98 -7.78 -6.89
C GLU A 151 -6.02 -8.42 -7.80
N THR A 152 -5.82 -9.71 -8.06
CA THR A 152 -6.73 -10.55 -8.86
C THR A 152 -7.32 -11.62 -7.97
N GLU A 153 -8.63 -11.82 -8.03
CA GLU A 153 -9.31 -12.94 -7.39
C GLU A 153 -9.76 -13.93 -8.46
N ARG A 154 -9.70 -15.22 -8.11
CA ARG A 154 -10.26 -16.26 -8.97
C ARG A 154 -11.74 -16.37 -8.72
N THR A 155 -12.52 -16.03 -9.73
CA THR A 155 -13.96 -16.18 -9.71
C THR A 155 -14.40 -17.18 -10.75
N ILE A 156 -15.31 -18.07 -10.38
CA ILE A 156 -15.94 -18.99 -11.33
C ILE A 156 -17.04 -18.20 -12.03
N GLN A 157 -16.85 -17.90 -13.32
CA GLN A 157 -17.89 -17.31 -14.15
C GLN A 157 -18.58 -18.38 -14.99
N TRP A 158 -19.90 -18.30 -15.06
CA TRP A 158 -20.72 -19.15 -15.92
C TRP A 158 -20.84 -18.47 -17.29
N ARG A 159 -20.10 -18.95 -18.29
CA ARG A 159 -20.22 -18.45 -19.67
C ARG A 159 -21.23 -19.28 -20.44
N GLU A 160 -22.21 -18.60 -21.06
CA GLU A 160 -23.18 -19.26 -21.95
C GLU A 160 -22.47 -19.70 -23.24
N LEU A 161 -22.60 -20.98 -23.59
CA LEU A 161 -22.07 -21.52 -24.85
C LEU A 161 -22.96 -21.07 -26.01
N GLN A 162 -22.46 -20.14 -26.82
CA GLN A 162 -23.12 -19.77 -28.07
C GLN A 162 -22.96 -20.89 -29.10
N GLY A 163 -24.07 -21.55 -29.46
CA GLY A 163 -24.13 -22.50 -30.57
C GLY A 163 -24.60 -23.92 -30.26
N GLY A 164 -24.97 -24.24 -29.02
CA GLY A 164 -25.42 -25.59 -28.66
C GLY A 164 -24.29 -26.63 -28.61
N LEU A 165 -24.60 -27.81 -28.05
CA LEU A 165 -23.67 -28.93 -27.94
C LEU A 165 -23.76 -29.84 -29.18
N ASP A 166 -23.10 -29.47 -30.27
CA ASP A 166 -22.82 -30.43 -31.34
C ASP A 166 -21.68 -31.37 -30.91
N GLU A 167 -21.64 -32.61 -31.43
CA GLU A 167 -20.61 -33.62 -31.12
C GLU A 167 -19.16 -33.09 -31.26
N TYR A 168 -18.96 -32.09 -32.12
CA TYR A 168 -17.67 -31.42 -32.33
C TYR A 168 -17.26 -30.49 -31.17
N ASN A 169 -18.23 -29.84 -30.51
CA ASN A 169 -17.99 -28.97 -29.34
C ASN A 169 -17.82 -29.81 -28.06
N MET A 170 -18.51 -30.95 -27.95
CA MET A 170 -18.36 -31.89 -26.83
C MET A 170 -16.94 -32.44 -26.70
N ARG A 171 -16.25 -32.72 -27.82
CA ARG A 171 -14.85 -33.17 -27.80
C ARG A 171 -13.85 -32.09 -27.37
N LYS A 172 -14.20 -30.80 -27.51
CA LYS A 172 -13.36 -29.68 -27.04
C LYS A 172 -13.52 -29.40 -25.54
N LEU A 173 -14.57 -29.96 -24.92
CA LEU A 173 -14.94 -29.76 -23.51
C LEU A 173 -14.55 -30.96 -22.63
N GLU A 174 -13.79 -31.93 -23.16
CA GLU A 174 -13.28 -33.06 -22.38
C GLU A 174 -12.41 -32.58 -21.21
N GLY A 175 -12.97 -32.65 -19.99
CA GLY A 175 -12.31 -32.23 -18.75
C GLY A 175 -12.91 -30.99 -18.07
N GLU A 176 -13.81 -30.26 -18.73
CA GLU A 176 -14.44 -29.05 -18.18
C GLU A 176 -15.82 -29.33 -17.57
N ARG A 177 -16.19 -28.62 -16.49
CA ARG A 177 -17.48 -28.78 -15.83
C ARG A 177 -18.56 -27.97 -16.56
N VAL A 178 -19.33 -28.65 -17.39
CA VAL A 178 -20.49 -28.08 -18.09
C VAL A 178 -21.75 -28.36 -17.28
N THR A 179 -22.56 -27.33 -16.99
CA THR A 179 -23.90 -27.52 -16.42
C THR A 179 -24.99 -27.11 -17.39
N VAL A 180 -26.08 -27.89 -17.39
CA VAL A 180 -27.27 -27.63 -18.20
C VAL A 180 -28.31 -26.94 -17.33
N ARG A 181 -28.82 -25.79 -17.76
CA ARG A 181 -29.97 -25.13 -17.11
C ARG A 181 -31.12 -24.97 -18.10
N LYS A 182 -32.31 -25.39 -17.66
CA LYS A 182 -33.58 -25.11 -18.33
C LYS A 182 -34.11 -23.78 -17.84
N LEU A 183 -34.36 -22.85 -18.76
CA LEU A 183 -35.04 -21.60 -18.47
C LEU A 183 -36.56 -21.82 -18.38
N GLN A 184 -37.27 -20.83 -17.80
CA GLN A 184 -38.72 -20.89 -17.61
C GLN A 184 -39.53 -20.93 -18.93
N ASP A 185 -38.91 -20.51 -20.04
CA ASP A 185 -39.46 -20.57 -21.40
C ASP A 185 -39.26 -21.92 -22.10
N GLY A 186 -38.68 -22.91 -21.41
CA GLY A 186 -38.42 -24.25 -21.94
C GLY A 186 -37.16 -24.36 -22.80
N THR A 187 -36.40 -23.27 -22.96
CA THR A 187 -35.12 -23.32 -23.68
C THR A 187 -34.01 -23.92 -22.81
N GLU A 188 -33.23 -24.83 -23.40
CA GLU A 188 -32.04 -25.41 -22.78
C GLU A 188 -30.82 -24.56 -23.15
N LYS A 189 -30.17 -23.97 -22.14
CA LYS A 189 -28.91 -23.25 -22.30
C LYS A 189 -27.79 -24.00 -21.59
N TYR A 190 -26.64 -24.06 -22.26
CA TYR A 190 -25.44 -24.70 -21.74
C TYR A 190 -24.51 -23.65 -21.16
N PHE A 191 -24.09 -23.84 -19.92
CA PHE A 191 -23.15 -22.95 -19.23
C PHE A 191 -21.87 -23.70 -18.92
N LEU A 192 -20.75 -23.06 -19.21
CA LEU A 192 -19.41 -23.53 -18.89
C LEU A 192 -18.92 -22.83 -17.62
N GLU A 193 -18.47 -23.60 -16.61
CA GLU A 193 -17.68 -23.05 -15.51
C GLU A 193 -16.31 -22.67 -16.04
N VAL A 194 -16.02 -21.37 -16.09
CA VAL A 194 -14.70 -20.86 -16.45
C VAL A 194 -14.06 -20.22 -15.22
N ASP A 195 -12.90 -20.74 -14.82
CA ASP A 195 -12.03 -20.08 -13.85
C ASP A 195 -11.44 -18.83 -14.49
N GLU A 196 -11.87 -17.65 -14.04
CA GLU A 196 -11.39 -16.37 -14.53
C GLU A 196 -10.73 -15.57 -13.39
N GLU A 197 -9.51 -15.09 -13.64
CA GLU A 197 -8.82 -14.15 -12.76
C GLU A 197 -9.34 -12.74 -13.04
N VAL A 198 -10.17 -12.23 -12.13
CA VAL A 198 -10.78 -10.90 -12.26
C VAL A 198 -10.01 -9.93 -11.35
N PRO A 199 -9.60 -8.75 -11.87
CA PRO A 199 -8.97 -7.74 -11.03
C PRO A 199 -10.00 -7.19 -10.03
N VAL A 200 -9.76 -7.38 -8.74
CA VAL A 200 -10.61 -6.89 -7.65
C VAL A 200 -10.18 -5.49 -7.21
N ARG A 201 -8.87 -5.23 -7.28
CA ARG A 201 -8.27 -3.96 -6.86
C ARG A 201 -7.18 -3.56 -7.84
N VAL A 202 -7.34 -2.38 -8.45
CA VAL A 202 -6.34 -1.81 -9.37
C VAL A 202 -6.15 -0.35 -9.05
N GLY A 203 -4.94 0.05 -8.69
CA GLY A 203 -4.65 1.45 -8.40
C GLY A 203 -3.39 1.68 -7.58
N ALA A 204 -3.12 2.94 -7.29
CA ALA A 204 -2.03 3.36 -6.42
C ALA A 204 -2.57 3.49 -4.99
N PHE A 205 -2.09 2.64 -4.07
CA PHE A 205 -2.58 2.63 -2.69
C PHE A 205 -1.44 2.99 -1.74
N PRO A 206 -1.59 4.04 -0.92
CA PRO A 206 -0.59 4.38 0.07
C PRO A 206 -0.59 3.34 1.20
N GLU A 207 0.59 2.95 1.64
CA GLU A 207 0.80 2.06 2.78
C GLU A 207 2.01 2.55 3.59
N VAL A 208 1.90 2.43 4.90
CA VAL A 208 3.02 2.71 5.81
C VAL A 208 3.99 1.54 5.76
N VAL A 209 5.26 1.82 5.51
CA VAL A 209 6.30 0.79 5.46
C VAL A 209 6.58 0.30 6.88
N PRO A 210 6.41 -1.00 7.19
CA PRO A 210 6.84 -1.55 8.46
C PRO A 210 8.32 -1.25 8.68
N PHE A 211 8.69 -0.90 9.90
CA PHE A 211 10.09 -0.54 10.19
C PHE A 211 11.05 -1.70 9.88
N GLU A 212 10.60 -2.95 10.05
CA GLU A 212 11.37 -4.16 9.76
C GLU A 212 11.82 -4.24 8.29
N ASP A 213 10.98 -3.73 7.39
CA ASP A 213 11.16 -3.75 5.94
C ASP A 213 11.90 -2.51 5.43
N PHE A 214 12.23 -1.57 6.33
CA PHE A 214 12.92 -0.35 5.97
C PHE A 214 14.44 -0.58 5.85
N ILE A 215 14.99 -0.32 4.67
CA ILE A 215 16.41 -0.06 4.50
C ILE A 215 16.63 1.39 4.90
N VAL A 216 17.25 1.61 6.05
CA VAL A 216 17.56 2.96 6.54
C VAL A 216 18.54 3.61 5.56
N PRO A 217 18.15 4.62 4.76
CA PRO A 217 19.15 5.45 4.11
C PRO A 217 19.87 6.20 5.24
N MET A 218 21.22 6.16 5.24
CA MET A 218 22.02 6.91 6.19
C MET A 218 21.42 8.30 6.36
N SER A 219 21.11 8.67 7.60
CA SER A 219 20.65 10.02 7.85
C SER A 219 21.78 10.97 7.42
N ALA A 220 21.48 11.98 6.62
CA ALA A 220 22.46 13.01 6.25
C ALA A 220 23.02 13.77 7.49
N VAL A 221 22.48 13.50 8.68
CA VAL A 221 22.98 13.99 9.96
C VAL A 221 24.30 13.31 10.35
N ASP A 222 24.48 12.02 10.04
CA ASP A 222 25.70 11.27 10.41
C ASP A 222 26.89 11.57 9.47
N VAL A 223 26.60 11.94 8.20
CA VAL A 223 27.64 12.32 7.21
C VAL A 223 28.31 13.67 7.54
N ARG A 224 27.68 14.54 8.34
CA ARG A 224 28.23 15.85 8.71
C ARG A 224 29.03 15.86 10.02
N THR A 225 29.08 14.73 10.73
CA THR A 225 29.78 14.61 12.02
C THR A 225 30.93 13.59 12.02
N ALA A 226 31.26 13.02 10.86
CA ALA A 226 32.44 12.17 10.67
C ALA A 226 33.62 12.95 10.08
#